data_AF-A0A949TY89-F1
#
_entry.id   AF-A0A949TY89-F1
#
_cell.length_a   1.000
_cell.length_b   1.000
_cell.length_c   1.000
_cell.angle_alpha   90.00
_cell.angle_beta   90.00
_cell.angle_gamma   90.00
#
_symmetry.space_group_name_H-M   'P 1'
#
loop_
_entity.id
_entity.type
_entity.pdbx_description
1 polymer ?
#
loop_
_entity_poly.entity_id
_entity_poly.type
_entity_poly.pdbx_seq_one_letter_code
_entity_poly.pdbx_strand_id
1 'polypeptide(L)'
;MIFKGFKFGMLLQLAIGPVCIFIFQIAVLKGFYAGEIATLGATLVDGIFITIATLGIASIINRRNIRICLKIFGSVILFVFGISMILSQFNIDFLPSLCMFNIPNSNDIFIRIVILTASNPLTIVFWAGIFSAKVAEENMEKKDIYFFGFGALLSTMIFLTLISLIGSFANVFFPTQVIQFLNIIVGLLLIYFALRMLLKNT
;
A
#
# COMPACT_ATOMS: atom_id res chain seq x y z
N MET A 1 6.92 -18.88 4.49
CA MET A 1 7.01 -17.41 4.35
C MET A 1 5.90 -16.78 3.52
N ILE A 2 5.44 -17.41 2.43
CA ILE A 2 4.34 -16.89 1.59
C ILE A 2 3.10 -16.49 2.42
N PHE A 3 2.60 -17.38 3.28
CA PHE A 3 1.42 -17.07 4.10
C PHE A 3 1.63 -15.90 5.08
N LYS A 4 2.84 -15.74 5.63
CA LYS A 4 3.19 -14.58 6.47
C LYS A 4 3.18 -13.29 5.65
N GLY A 5 3.77 -13.32 4.45
CA GLY A 5 3.75 -12.21 3.50
C GLY A 5 2.34 -11.83 3.09
N PHE A 6 1.51 -12.83 2.80
CA PHE A 6 0.10 -12.64 2.45
C PHE A 6 -0.70 -11.97 3.57
N LYS A 7 -0.58 -12.46 4.81
CA LYS A 7 -1.24 -11.83 5.97
C LYS A 7 -0.77 -10.39 6.17
N PHE A 8 0.54 -10.17 6.05
CA PHE A 8 1.13 -8.84 6.20
C PHE A 8 0.62 -7.88 5.13
N GLY A 9 0.64 -8.28 3.86
CA GLY A 9 0.13 -7.44 2.78
C GLY A 9 -1.38 -7.23 2.87
N MET A 10 -2.17 -8.22 3.29
CA MET A 10 -3.61 -8.04 3.55
C MET A 10 -3.88 -6.95 4.59
N LEU A 11 -3.09 -6.88 5.67
CA LEU A 11 -3.22 -5.82 6.68
C LEU A 11 -2.95 -4.43 6.07
N LEU A 12 -2.00 -4.33 5.14
CA LEU A 12 -1.69 -3.08 4.46
C LEU A 12 -2.81 -2.70 3.48
N GLN A 13 -3.37 -3.67 2.75
CA GLN A 13 -4.44 -3.41 1.78
C GLN A 13 -5.75 -2.92 2.40
N LEU A 14 -5.97 -3.11 3.70
CA LEU A 14 -7.11 -2.52 4.43
C LEU A 14 -7.11 -0.99 4.45
N ALA A 15 -5.98 -0.37 4.14
CA ALA A 15 -5.88 1.07 3.94
C ALA A 15 -6.62 1.48 2.66
N ILE A 16 -7.81 2.05 2.80
CA ILE A 16 -8.59 2.53 1.65
C ILE A 16 -8.00 3.86 1.16
N GLY A 17 -6.98 3.73 0.32
CA GLY A 17 -6.35 4.82 -0.40
C GLY A 17 -6.99 5.11 -1.77
N PRO A 18 -6.47 6.11 -2.50
CA PRO A 18 -7.00 6.53 -3.80
C PRO A 18 -6.91 5.43 -4.86
N VAL A 19 -5.94 4.52 -4.78
CA VAL A 19 -5.82 3.35 -5.67
C VAL A 19 -7.01 2.40 -5.52
N CYS A 20 -7.37 2.04 -4.27
CA CYS A 20 -8.51 1.17 -3.99
C CYS A 20 -9.83 1.82 -4.42
N ILE A 21 -10.02 3.10 -4.11
CA ILE A 21 -11.20 3.88 -4.51
C ILE A 21 -11.30 3.96 -6.04
N PHE A 22 -10.18 4.23 -6.74
CA PHE A 22 -10.16 4.30 -8.19
C PHE A 22 -10.57 2.96 -8.82
N ILE A 23 -10.01 1.84 -8.35
CA ILE A 23 -10.35 0.50 -8.86
C ILE A 23 -11.83 0.20 -8.62
N PHE A 24 -12.35 0.50 -7.43
CA PHE A 24 -13.76 0.35 -7.11
C PHE A 24 -14.66 1.19 -8.04
N GLN A 25 -14.32 2.46 -8.26
CA GLN A 25 -15.07 3.36 -9.15
C GLN A 25 -15.09 2.87 -10.59
N ILE A 26 -13.94 2.42 -11.11
CA ILE A 26 -13.86 1.84 -12.46
C ILE A 26 -14.74 0.59 -12.54
N ALA A 27 -14.71 -0.27 -11.52
CA ALA A 27 -15.52 -1.48 -11.51
C ALA A 27 -17.04 -1.19 -11.46
N VAL A 28 -17.48 -0.20 -10.67
CA VAL A 28 -18.89 0.24 -10.63
C VAL A 28 -19.34 0.79 -11.98
N LEU A 29 -18.50 1.61 -12.63
CA LEU A 29 -18.90 2.35 -13.83
C LEU A 29 -18.73 1.56 -15.13
N LYS A 30 -17.75 0.65 -15.18
CA LYS A 30 -17.33 -0.06 -16.40
C LYS A 30 -17.32 -1.58 -16.27
N GLY A 31 -17.72 -2.09 -15.11
CA GLY A 31 -17.80 -3.52 -14.82
C GLY A 31 -16.46 -4.14 -14.41
N PHE A 32 -16.53 -5.42 -14.04
CA PHE A 32 -15.43 -6.19 -13.47
C PHE A 32 -14.15 -6.19 -14.32
N TYR A 33 -14.26 -6.38 -15.63
CA TYR A 33 -13.09 -6.45 -16.52
C TYR A 33 -12.27 -5.16 -16.55
N ALA A 34 -12.94 -4.01 -16.51
CA ALA A 34 -12.26 -2.73 -16.42
C ALA A 34 -11.57 -2.54 -15.06
N GLY A 35 -12.22 -3.01 -13.98
CA GLY A 35 -11.63 -3.06 -12.65
C GLY A 35 -10.39 -3.98 -12.59
N GLU A 36 -10.41 -5.14 -13.24
CA GLU A 36 -9.26 -6.06 -13.28
C GLU A 36 -8.08 -5.49 -14.07
N ILE A 37 -8.32 -4.76 -15.16
CA ILE A 37 -7.24 -4.03 -15.86
C ILE A 37 -6.57 -3.03 -14.90
N ALA A 38 -7.37 -2.36 -14.07
CA ALA A 38 -6.84 -1.46 -13.06
C ALA A 38 -6.07 -2.22 -11.95
N THR A 39 -6.62 -3.33 -11.45
CA THR A 39 -5.97 -4.21 -10.47
C THR A 39 -4.61 -4.72 -10.95
N LEU A 40 -4.49 -5.14 -12.21
CA LEU A 40 -3.24 -5.60 -12.80
C LEU A 40 -2.19 -4.47 -12.86
N GLY A 41 -2.61 -3.25 -13.23
CA GLY A 41 -1.72 -2.10 -13.26
C GLY A 41 -1.21 -1.71 -11.87
N ALA A 42 -2.08 -1.72 -10.85
CA ALA A 42 -1.68 -1.46 -9.46
C ALA A 42 -0.73 -2.57 -8.94
N THR A 43 -1.07 -3.83 -9.18
CA THR A 43 -0.26 -4.99 -8.76
C THR A 43 1.11 -4.98 -9.43
N LEU A 44 1.21 -4.57 -10.69
CA LEU A 44 2.50 -4.41 -11.38
C LEU A 44 3.40 -3.41 -10.65
N VAL A 45 2.88 -2.24 -10.30
CA VAL A 45 3.64 -1.20 -9.59
C VAL A 45 4.05 -1.67 -8.19
N ASP A 46 3.13 -2.28 -7.45
CA ASP A 46 3.44 -2.90 -6.16
C ASP A 46 4.56 -3.95 -6.29
N GLY A 47 4.49 -4.78 -7.32
CA GLY A 47 5.53 -5.77 -7.64
C GLY A 47 6.89 -5.13 -7.94
N ILE A 48 6.91 -4.00 -8.65
CA ILE A 48 8.14 -3.23 -8.88
C ILE A 48 8.70 -2.70 -7.57
N PHE A 49 7.88 -2.09 -6.71
CA PHE A 49 8.36 -1.58 -5.43
C PHE A 49 8.82 -2.69 -4.49
N ILE A 50 8.11 -3.81 -4.40
CA ILE A 50 8.54 -4.99 -3.64
C ILE A 50 9.85 -5.54 -4.22
N THR A 51 10.00 -5.57 -5.54
CA THR A 51 11.25 -6.04 -6.18
C THR A 51 12.41 -5.09 -5.86
N ILE A 52 12.22 -3.78 -5.95
CA ILE A 52 13.23 -2.80 -5.55
C ILE A 52 13.57 -2.94 -4.07
N ALA A 53 12.56 -3.13 -3.21
CA ALA A 53 12.74 -3.36 -1.79
C ALA A 53 13.41 -4.72 -1.48
N THR A 54 13.29 -5.73 -2.34
CA THR A 54 13.98 -7.02 -2.13
C THR A 54 15.43 -6.96 -2.64
N LEU A 55 15.66 -6.35 -3.82
CA LEU A 55 16.97 -6.23 -4.48
C LEU A 55 17.88 -5.18 -3.82
N GLY A 56 17.35 -4.01 -3.48
CA GLY A 56 18.12 -2.88 -2.93
C GLY A 56 18.59 -3.09 -1.50
N ILE A 57 18.09 -4.11 -0.81
CA ILE A 57 18.13 -4.18 0.65
C ILE A 57 19.09 -5.24 1.16
N ALA A 58 19.18 -6.41 0.54
CA ALA A 58 19.94 -7.51 1.15
C ALA A 58 21.46 -7.24 1.32
N SER A 59 22.08 -6.40 0.49
CA SER A 59 23.53 -6.09 0.58
C SER A 59 23.82 -4.73 1.24
N ILE A 60 22.98 -3.72 1.00
CA ILE A 60 23.19 -2.35 1.44
C ILE A 60 22.70 -2.15 2.90
N ILE A 61 21.57 -2.77 3.31
CA ILE A 61 21.05 -2.68 4.69
C ILE A 61 21.88 -3.43 5.72
N ASN A 62 22.74 -4.37 5.31
CA ASN A 62 23.55 -5.10 6.28
C ASN A 62 24.63 -4.23 6.95
N ARG A 63 24.88 -3.04 6.41
CA ARG A 63 25.70 -2.02 7.09
C ARG A 63 24.90 -1.40 8.22
N ARG A 64 25.43 -1.46 9.46
CA ARG A 64 24.79 -0.95 10.69
C ARG A 64 24.24 0.48 10.52
N ASN A 65 25.03 1.38 9.91
CA ASN A 65 24.63 2.78 9.71
C ASN A 65 23.42 2.92 8.78
N ILE A 66 23.33 2.08 7.75
CA ILE A 66 22.23 2.09 6.79
C ILE A 66 20.97 1.50 7.41
N ARG A 67 21.11 0.43 8.21
CA ARG A 67 20.00 -0.16 8.97
C ARG A 67 19.37 0.86 9.92
N ILE A 68 20.18 1.62 10.66
CA ILE A 68 19.70 2.67 11.57
C ILE A 68 19.06 3.82 10.77
N CYS A 69 19.69 4.26 9.69
CA CYS A 69 19.17 5.34 8.84
C CYS A 69 17.77 4.98 8.28
N LEU A 70 17.62 3.78 7.70
CA LEU A 70 16.35 3.33 7.13
C LEU A 70 15.29 3.06 8.19
N LYS A 71 15.70 2.60 9.38
CA LYS A 71 14.80 2.48 10.54
C LYS A 71 14.25 3.84 10.94
N ILE A 72 15.10 4.85 11.12
CA ILE A 72 14.66 6.21 11.50
C ILE A 72 13.81 6.82 10.38
N PHE A 73 14.29 6.76 9.14
CA PHE A 73 13.60 7.31 7.98
C PHE A 73 12.23 6.66 7.76
N GLY A 74 12.16 5.33 7.79
CA GLY A 74 10.91 4.58 7.68
C GLY A 74 9.94 4.88 8.83
N SER A 75 10.44 5.04 10.05
CA SER A 75 9.60 5.41 11.21
C SER A 75 9.05 6.83 11.09
N VAL A 76 9.86 7.80 10.66
CA VAL A 76 9.42 9.19 10.45
C VAL A 76 8.36 9.24 9.35
N ILE A 77 8.61 8.57 8.23
CA ILE A 77 7.65 8.44 7.13
C ILE A 77 6.33 7.84 7.67
N LEU A 78 6.40 6.70 8.36
CA LEU A 78 5.21 6.05 8.89
C LEU A 78 4.40 6.94 9.84
N PHE A 79 5.09 7.68 10.70
CA PHE A 79 4.46 8.59 11.64
C PHE A 79 3.75 9.74 10.92
N VAL A 80 4.42 10.40 9.96
CA VAL A 80 3.84 11.50 9.16
C VAL A 80 2.64 11.01 8.37
N PHE A 81 2.74 9.85 7.71
CA PHE A 81 1.64 9.30 6.93
C PHE A 81 0.47 8.85 7.80
N GLY A 82 0.74 8.20 8.93
CA GLY A 82 -0.31 7.81 9.87
C GLY A 82 -1.08 9.01 10.41
N ILE A 83 -0.38 10.09 10.77
CA ILE A 83 -1.01 11.35 11.19
C ILE A 83 -1.78 11.99 10.04
N SER A 84 -1.18 12.12 8.85
CA SER A 84 -1.85 12.72 7.69
C SER A 84 -3.13 11.96 7.29
N MET A 85 -3.13 10.63 7.41
CA MET A 85 -4.29 9.79 7.11
C MET A 85 -5.44 10.02 8.11
N ILE A 86 -5.12 10.25 9.39
CA ILE A 86 -6.11 10.61 10.41
C ILE A 86 -6.61 12.05 10.20
N LEU A 87 -5.71 13.02 10.02
CA LEU A 87 -6.03 14.44 9.87
C LEU A 87 -6.90 14.75 8.64
N SER A 88 -6.65 14.05 7.52
CA SER A 88 -7.47 14.18 6.30
C SER A 88 -8.94 13.77 6.52
N GLN A 89 -9.25 12.92 7.51
CA GLN A 89 -10.65 12.60 7.85
C GLN A 89 -11.37 13.74 8.57
N PHE A 90 -10.62 14.73 9.08
CA PHE A 90 -11.13 15.94 9.74
C PHE A 90 -10.98 17.19 8.85
N ASN A 91 -10.83 17.02 7.53
CA ASN A 91 -10.63 18.08 6.54
C ASN A 91 -9.35 18.92 6.75
N ILE A 92 -8.30 18.31 7.32
CA ILE A 92 -6.98 18.94 7.48
C ILE A 92 -6.00 18.23 6.55
N ASP A 93 -5.80 18.80 5.36
CA ASP A 93 -4.92 18.24 4.33
C ASP A 93 -3.49 18.78 4.46
N PHE A 94 -2.59 17.92 4.95
CA PHE A 94 -1.15 18.22 5.07
C PHE A 94 -0.34 17.84 3.81
N LEU A 95 -0.90 16.94 3.01
CA LEU A 95 -0.39 16.49 1.72
C LEU A 95 -1.45 16.82 0.67
N PRO A 96 -1.07 17.26 -0.55
CA PRO A 96 -2.05 17.56 -1.59
C PRO A 96 -2.91 16.34 -1.89
N SER A 97 -4.22 16.55 -1.95
CA SER A 97 -5.18 15.51 -2.31
C SER A 97 -4.87 15.02 -3.72
N LEU A 98 -4.63 13.71 -3.86
CA LEU A 98 -4.45 13.09 -5.17
C LEU A 98 -5.74 13.28 -5.97
N CYS A 99 -5.64 14.05 -7.05
CA CYS A 99 -6.73 14.59 -7.85
C CYS A 99 -7.89 13.61 -8.11
N MET A 100 -9.11 14.14 -8.10
CA MET A 100 -10.30 13.49 -8.67
C MET A 100 -10.04 13.14 -10.14
N PHE A 101 -9.82 11.86 -10.44
CA PHE A 101 -9.60 11.40 -11.80
C PHE A 101 -10.95 11.31 -12.53
N ASN A 102 -11.15 12.18 -13.53
CA ASN A 102 -12.22 12.02 -14.52
C ASN A 102 -12.18 10.60 -15.10
N ILE A 103 -13.36 9.98 -15.26
CA ILE A 103 -13.53 8.59 -15.70
C ILE A 103 -12.79 8.38 -17.04
N PRO A 104 -11.67 7.62 -17.06
CA PRO A 104 -10.87 7.42 -18.27
C PRO A 104 -11.56 6.54 -19.31
N ASN A 105 -11.27 6.72 -20.60
CA ASN A 105 -11.56 5.72 -21.64
C ASN A 105 -10.83 4.40 -21.36
N SER A 106 -11.29 3.27 -21.93
CA SER A 106 -10.78 1.93 -21.61
C SER A 106 -9.25 1.78 -21.79
N ASN A 107 -8.68 2.36 -22.84
CA ASN A 107 -7.22 2.34 -23.07
C ASN A 107 -6.41 3.17 -22.05
N ASP A 108 -7.03 4.14 -21.38
CA ASP A 108 -6.34 5.01 -20.42
C ASP A 108 -6.35 4.43 -18.99
N ILE A 109 -7.17 3.41 -18.72
CA ILE A 109 -7.35 2.85 -17.36
C ILE A 109 -6.02 2.33 -16.81
N PHE A 110 -5.31 1.51 -17.61
CA PHE A 110 -4.05 0.88 -17.20
C PHE A 110 -2.97 1.93 -16.90
N ILE A 111 -2.78 2.90 -17.80
CA ILE A 111 -1.75 3.93 -17.64
C ILE A 111 -2.06 4.80 -16.42
N ARG A 112 -3.33 5.19 -16.22
CA ARG A 112 -3.73 6.02 -15.08
C ARG A 112 -3.55 5.31 -13.75
N ILE A 113 -3.92 4.03 -13.64
CA ILE A 113 -3.70 3.31 -12.40
C ILE A 113 -2.22 3.10 -12.11
N VAL A 114 -1.38 2.92 -13.15
CA VAL A 114 0.07 2.81 -12.97
C VAL A 114 0.63 4.13 -12.44
N ILE A 115 0.27 5.26 -13.06
CA ILE A 115 0.72 6.59 -12.60
C ILE A 115 0.21 6.86 -11.18
N LEU A 116 -1.08 6.59 -10.91
CA LEU A 116 -1.69 6.79 -9.60
C LEU A 116 -1.01 5.93 -8.55
N THR A 117 -0.79 4.64 -8.80
CA THR A 117 -0.17 3.73 -7.84
C THR A 117 1.30 4.06 -7.61
N ALA A 118 2.03 4.46 -8.67
CA ALA A 118 3.45 4.81 -8.56
C ALA A 118 3.67 6.14 -7.82
N SER A 119 2.74 7.09 -7.99
CA SER A 119 2.76 8.37 -7.28
C SER A 119 2.04 8.32 -5.92
N ASN A 120 1.34 7.23 -5.61
CA ASN A 120 0.60 7.07 -4.35
C ASN A 120 1.60 7.02 -3.18
N PRO A 121 1.62 8.04 -2.32
CA PRO A 121 2.54 8.07 -1.21
C PRO A 121 2.34 6.89 -0.25
N LEU A 122 1.10 6.42 -0.09
CA LEU A 122 0.77 5.26 0.74
C LEU A 122 1.44 3.98 0.22
N THR A 123 1.40 3.77 -1.10
CA THR A 123 2.06 2.63 -1.77
C THR A 123 3.58 2.67 -1.55
N ILE A 124 4.19 3.84 -1.73
CA ILE A 124 5.63 4.03 -1.50
C ILE A 124 5.98 3.70 -0.05
N VAL A 125 5.22 4.23 0.91
CA VAL A 125 5.44 4.00 2.35
C VAL A 125 5.33 2.52 2.69
N PHE A 126 4.32 1.83 2.15
CA PHE A 126 4.05 0.43 2.44
C PHE A 126 5.17 -0.48 1.97
N TRP A 127 5.58 -0.35 0.70
CA TRP A 127 6.55 -1.26 0.10
C TRP A 127 8.00 -0.84 0.30
N ALA A 128 8.31 0.45 0.24
CA ALA A 128 9.68 0.91 0.49
C ALA A 128 9.99 1.02 2.00
N GLY A 129 8.99 1.39 2.81
CA GLY A 129 9.15 1.59 4.26
C GLY A 129 8.81 0.33 5.07
N ILE A 130 7.51 0.00 5.19
CA ILE A 130 7.02 -1.01 6.14
C ILE A 130 7.52 -2.41 5.78
N PHE A 131 7.47 -2.77 4.50
CA PHE A 131 7.95 -4.07 4.04
C PHE A 131 9.45 -4.25 4.34
N SER A 132 10.27 -3.26 3.97
CA SER A 132 11.71 -3.22 4.24
C SER A 132 12.04 -3.31 5.73
N ALA A 133 11.32 -2.52 6.53
CA ALA A 133 11.42 -2.55 7.99
C ALA A 133 11.09 -3.92 8.56
N LYS A 134 10.02 -4.55 8.07
CA LYS A 134 9.56 -5.85 8.55
C LYS A 134 10.55 -6.97 8.20
N VAL A 135 11.10 -6.93 6.99
CA VAL A 135 12.16 -7.85 6.54
C VAL A 135 13.41 -7.72 7.41
N ALA A 136 13.83 -6.48 7.72
CA ALA A 136 14.98 -6.22 8.59
C ALA A 136 14.71 -6.63 10.05
N GLU A 137 13.49 -6.42 10.55
CA GLU A 137 13.08 -6.76 11.91
C GLU A 137 13.12 -8.28 12.17
N GLU A 138 12.69 -9.09 11.20
CA GLU A 138 12.68 -10.55 11.31
C GLU A 138 14.01 -11.20 10.88
N ASN A 139 15.04 -10.43 10.52
CA ASN A 139 16.33 -10.91 10.00
C ASN A 139 16.16 -12.00 8.93
N MET A 140 15.24 -11.80 7.98
CA MET A 140 14.88 -12.81 6.98
C MET A 140 16.06 -13.12 6.04
N GLU A 141 16.25 -14.40 5.72
CA GLU A 141 17.20 -14.81 4.68
C GLU A 141 16.70 -14.44 3.28
N LYS A 142 17.60 -14.33 2.29
CA LYS A 142 17.24 -13.95 0.91
C LYS A 142 16.08 -14.78 0.33
N LYS A 143 16.10 -16.11 0.54
CA LYS A 143 15.04 -17.02 0.07
C LYS A 143 13.69 -16.67 0.70
N ASP A 144 13.69 -16.39 2.00
CA ASP A 144 12.50 -16.03 2.76
C ASP A 144 11.95 -14.66 2.36
N ILE A 145 12.82 -13.70 2.03
CA ILE A 145 12.44 -12.38 1.51
C ILE A 145 11.66 -12.51 0.19
N TYR A 146 12.10 -13.36 -0.74
CA TYR A 146 11.38 -13.58 -2.01
C TYR A 146 10.01 -14.20 -1.79
N PHE A 147 9.91 -15.24 -0.95
CA PHE A 147 8.62 -15.86 -0.64
C PHE A 147 7.69 -14.94 0.13
N PHE A 148 8.23 -14.12 1.03
CA PHE A 148 7.47 -13.13 1.78
C PHE A 148 6.96 -12.02 0.84
N GLY A 149 7.81 -11.49 -0.05
CA GLY A 149 7.44 -10.51 -1.08
C GLY A 149 6.38 -11.04 -2.03
N PHE A 150 6.52 -12.27 -2.51
CA PHE A 150 5.51 -12.91 -3.36
C PHE A 150 4.17 -13.07 -2.66
N GLY A 151 4.18 -13.49 -1.38
CA GLY A 151 2.96 -13.56 -0.57
C GLY A 151 2.30 -12.19 -0.41
N ALA A 152 3.08 -11.14 -0.19
CA ALA A 152 2.56 -9.79 -0.07
C ALA A 152 1.98 -9.28 -1.40
N LEU A 153 2.63 -9.56 -2.53
CA LEU A 153 2.11 -9.22 -3.86
C LEU A 153 0.78 -9.95 -4.18
N LEU A 154 0.67 -11.23 -3.80
CA LEU A 154 -0.58 -11.99 -3.93
C LEU A 154 -1.72 -11.36 -3.12
N SER A 155 -1.41 -10.75 -1.97
CA SER A 155 -2.44 -10.06 -1.20
C SER A 155 -2.96 -8.81 -1.90
N THR A 156 -2.10 -8.03 -2.58
CA THR A 156 -2.53 -6.92 -3.44
C THR A 156 -3.48 -7.41 -4.51
N MET A 157 -3.06 -8.43 -5.27
CA MET A 157 -3.87 -8.96 -6.37
C MET A 157 -5.23 -9.45 -5.87
N ILE A 158 -5.25 -10.32 -4.85
CA ILE A 158 -6.49 -10.91 -4.32
C ILE A 158 -7.40 -9.83 -3.73
N PHE A 159 -6.87 -8.91 -2.93
CA PHE A 159 -7.67 -7.85 -2.32
C PHE A 159 -8.29 -6.92 -3.37
N LEU A 160 -7.49 -6.45 -4.33
CA LEU A 160 -7.98 -5.52 -5.35
C LEU A 160 -8.91 -6.21 -6.35
N THR A 161 -8.72 -7.50 -6.65
CA THR A 161 -9.70 -8.28 -7.41
C THR A 161 -11.02 -8.42 -6.66
N LEU A 162 -11.00 -8.59 -5.33
CA LEU A 162 -12.23 -8.57 -4.53
C LEU A 162 -12.90 -7.20 -4.57
N ILE A 163 -12.15 -6.10 -4.51
CA ILE A 163 -12.69 -4.74 -4.65
C ILE A 163 -13.31 -4.52 -6.04
N SER A 164 -12.64 -4.99 -7.09
CA SER A 164 -13.16 -4.97 -8.46
C SER A 164 -14.45 -5.79 -8.60
N LEU A 165 -14.49 -6.99 -8.01
CA LEU A 165 -15.67 -7.85 -8.00
C LEU A 165 -16.83 -7.19 -7.27
N ILE A 166 -16.61 -6.70 -6.04
CA ILE A 166 -17.63 -6.01 -5.24
C ILE A 166 -18.13 -4.77 -5.99
N GLY A 167 -17.22 -3.96 -6.54
CA GLY A 167 -17.57 -2.78 -7.33
C GLY A 167 -18.45 -3.12 -8.53
N SER A 168 -18.18 -4.23 -9.22
CA SER A 168 -18.96 -4.64 -10.40
C SER A 168 -20.42 -5.02 -10.11
N PHE A 169 -20.71 -5.43 -8.87
CA PHE A 169 -22.08 -5.72 -8.40
C PHE A 169 -22.68 -4.58 -7.57
N ALA A 170 -21.87 -3.59 -7.19
CA ALA A 170 -22.30 -2.49 -6.36
C ALA A 170 -22.99 -1.42 -7.22
N ASN A 171 -24.26 -1.15 -6.88
CA ASN A 171 -24.98 0.01 -7.41
C ASN A 171 -24.76 1.29 -6.56
N VAL A 172 -23.92 1.21 -5.51
CA VAL A 172 -23.76 2.26 -4.50
C VAL A 172 -22.29 2.37 -4.09
N PHE A 173 -21.84 3.60 -3.82
CA PHE A 173 -20.50 3.90 -3.33
C PHE A 173 -20.32 3.52 -1.85
N PHE A 174 -19.07 3.30 -1.43
CA PHE A 174 -18.76 3.18 -0.01
C PHE A 174 -19.18 4.47 0.73
N PRO A 175 -19.94 4.36 1.84
CA PRO A 175 -20.27 5.52 2.65
C PRO A 175 -19.00 6.20 3.14
N THR A 176 -18.96 7.54 3.09
CA THR A 176 -17.81 8.33 3.54
C THR A 176 -17.37 7.96 4.96
N GLN A 177 -18.32 7.61 5.84
CA GLN A 177 -18.06 7.19 7.22
C GLN A 177 -17.24 5.88 7.30
N VAL A 178 -17.46 4.93 6.39
CA VAL A 178 -16.74 3.65 6.36
C VAL A 178 -15.30 3.87 5.90
N ILE A 179 -15.11 4.70 4.88
CA ILE A 179 -13.78 5.09 4.38
C ILE A 179 -13.00 5.82 5.49
N GLN A 180 -13.64 6.78 6.17
CA GLN A 180 -13.05 7.51 7.29
C GLN A 180 -12.62 6.57 8.42
N PHE A 181 -13.50 5.65 8.84
CA PHE A 181 -13.20 4.72 9.92
C PHE A 181 -12.01 3.79 9.60
N LEU A 182 -11.98 3.22 8.40
CA LEU A 182 -10.86 2.35 7.97
C LEU A 182 -9.55 3.14 7.89
N ASN A 183 -9.58 4.37 7.37
CA ASN A 183 -8.41 5.22 7.28
C ASN A 183 -7.87 5.65 8.65
N ILE A 184 -8.74 5.90 9.64
CA ILE A 184 -8.33 6.14 11.02
C ILE A 184 -7.64 4.91 11.62
N ILE A 185 -8.22 3.71 11.46
CA ILE A 185 -7.62 2.47 11.97
C ILE A 185 -6.23 2.25 11.38
N VAL A 186 -6.09 2.40 10.06
CA VAL A 186 -4.80 2.25 9.39
C VAL A 186 -3.83 3.32 9.88
N GLY A 187 -4.24 4.59 9.97
CA GLY A 187 -3.40 5.66 10.48
C GLY A 187 -2.85 5.36 11.87
N LEU A 188 -3.69 4.83 12.77
CA LEU A 188 -3.28 4.37 14.10
C LEU A 188 -2.30 3.19 14.04
N LEU A 189 -2.53 2.21 13.17
CA LEU A 189 -1.59 1.09 12.96
C LEU A 189 -0.23 1.58 12.45
N LEU A 190 -0.20 2.55 11.52
CA LEU A 190 1.04 3.12 11.00
C LEU A 190 1.81 3.85 12.10
N ILE A 191 1.13 4.66 12.92
CA ILE A 191 1.74 5.32 14.08
C ILE A 191 2.26 4.28 15.08
N TYR A 192 1.48 3.24 15.37
CA TYR A 192 1.91 2.14 16.23
C TYR A 192 3.17 1.45 15.71
N PHE A 193 3.21 1.10 14.41
CA PHE A 193 4.40 0.50 13.81
C PHE A 193 5.59 1.46 13.80
N ALA A 194 5.38 2.76 13.55
CA ALA A 194 6.43 3.77 13.61
C ALA A 194 7.10 3.83 14.99
N LEU A 195 6.27 3.93 16.04
CA LEU A 195 6.70 4.00 17.44
C LEU A 195 7.35 2.69 17.88
N ARG A 196 6.72 1.55 17.57
CA ARG A 196 7.28 0.23 17.87
C ARG A 196 8.63 0.04 17.21
N MET A 197 8.76 0.47 15.95
CA MET A 197 10.01 0.39 15.22
C MET A 197 11.07 1.25 15.90
N LEU A 198 10.78 2.50 16.30
CA LEU A 198 11.74 3.34 17.04
C LEU A 198 12.16 2.71 18.37
N LEU A 199 11.20 2.24 19.17
CA LEU A 199 11.40 1.73 20.54
C LEU A 199 12.11 0.37 20.62
N LYS A 200 12.11 -0.42 19.54
CA LYS A 200 12.82 -1.71 19.51
C LYS A 200 14.33 -1.48 19.44
N ASN A 201 15.04 -1.62 20.56
CA ASN A 201 16.50 -1.55 20.59
C ASN A 201 17.11 -2.66 19.70
N THR A 202 18.07 -2.27 18.86
CA THR A 202 18.92 -3.18 18.05
C THR A 202 19.88 -3.95 18.93
#